data_AF-A0A7S3XIY2-F1
#
_entry.id   AF-A0A7S3XIY2-F1
#
_cell.length_a   1.000
_cell.length_b   1.000
_cell.length_c   1.000
_cell.angle_alpha   90.00
_cell.angle_beta   90.00
_cell.angle_gamma   90.00
#
_symmetry.space_group_name_H-M   'P 1'
#
loop_
_entity.id
_entity.type
_entity.pdbx_description
1 polymer ?
#
loop_
_entity_poly.entity_id
_entity_poly.type
_entity_poly.pdbx_seq_one_letter_code
_entity_poly.pdbx_strand_id
1 'polypeptide(L)'
;CDYLVEQTEKLGYTFWDPRHENPENDFRSAYTVEVTHQQLADLVWERCRQFVEKVVVDIPDDPDHPNYEVDIVGHWEPYGVLNKLLFARYLEGGHFAPHTDGTSILDFNRRTMYTGLLYINDCPPGDGD
;
A
#
# COMPACT_ATOMS: atom_id res chain seq x y z
N CYS A 1 -6.26 13.28 -9.98
CA CYS A 1 -5.63 12.97 -8.70
C CYS A 1 -5.74 14.15 -7.71
N ASP A 2 -5.76 15.38 -8.22
CA ASP A 2 -5.96 16.63 -7.47
C ASP A 2 -7.11 16.60 -6.47
N TYR A 3 -8.26 16.02 -6.84
CA TYR A 3 -9.38 15.84 -5.91
C TYR A 3 -8.98 15.02 -4.67
N LEU A 4 -8.24 13.91 -4.84
CA LEU A 4 -7.79 13.08 -3.72
C LEU A 4 -6.84 13.86 -2.82
N VAL A 5 -5.89 14.59 -3.41
CA VAL A 5 -4.96 15.46 -2.68
C VAL A 5 -5.73 16.49 -1.86
N GLU A 6 -6.69 17.19 -2.46
CA GLU A 6 -7.49 18.20 -1.74
C GLU A 6 -8.29 17.58 -0.58
N GLN A 7 -8.87 16.40 -0.77
CA GLN A 7 -9.64 15.75 0.29
C GLN A 7 -8.75 15.25 1.43
N THR A 8 -7.58 14.68 1.13
CA THR A 8 -6.67 14.19 2.18
C THR A 8 -6.01 15.31 2.97
N GLU A 9 -5.74 16.46 2.34
CA GLU A 9 -5.32 17.67 3.06
C GLU A 9 -6.37 18.14 4.08
N LYS A 10 -7.66 18.09 3.73
CA LYS A 10 -8.77 18.46 4.64
C LYS A 10 -8.93 17.49 5.80
N LEU A 11 -8.63 16.21 5.60
CA LEU A 11 -8.67 15.20 6.68
C LEU A 11 -7.57 15.44 7.71
N GLY A 12 -6.50 16.13 7.33
CA GLY A 12 -5.36 16.42 8.19
C GLY A 12 -4.39 15.24 8.22
N TYR A 13 -3.24 15.43 7.61
CA TYR A 13 -2.13 14.51 7.71
C TYR A 13 -1.50 14.56 9.10
N THR A 14 -1.20 13.39 9.67
CA THR A 14 -0.46 13.30 10.93
C THR A 14 0.83 12.52 10.75
N PHE A 15 1.81 12.83 11.59
CA PHE A 15 2.99 11.98 11.69
C PHE A 15 2.63 10.72 12.48
N TRP A 16 3.14 9.59 12.04
CA TRP A 16 2.80 8.29 12.61
C TRP A 16 3.31 8.12 14.05
N ASP A 17 4.37 8.84 14.44
CA ASP A 17 4.83 8.89 15.83
C ASP A 17 4.35 10.19 16.51
N PRO A 18 3.34 10.12 17.40
CA PRO A 18 2.81 11.31 18.07
C PRO A 18 3.80 11.97 19.05
N ARG A 19 4.97 11.35 19.30
CA ARG A 19 6.01 11.86 20.20
C ARG A 19 7.05 12.71 19.47
N HIS A 20 7.07 12.67 18.15
CA HIS A 20 8.03 13.41 17.33
C HIS A 20 7.25 14.34 16.39
N GLU A 21 7.39 15.65 16.59
CA GLU A 21 6.77 16.66 15.71
C GLU A 21 7.44 16.70 14.34
N ASN A 22 8.70 16.24 14.26
CA ASN A 22 9.50 16.21 13.04
C ASN A 22 9.84 14.79 12.60
N PRO A 23 9.87 14.56 11.27
CA PRO A 23 10.04 13.25 10.69
C PRO A 23 11.52 12.80 10.60
N GLU A 24 12.41 13.27 11.47
CA GLU A 24 13.85 12.93 11.53
C GLU A 24 14.11 11.49 12.05
N ASN A 25 13.31 10.52 11.63
CA ASN A 25 13.54 9.11 11.90
C ASN A 25 14.13 8.46 10.65
N ASP A 26 15.28 7.80 10.80
CA ASP A 26 15.97 7.04 9.75
C ASP A 26 15.06 6.02 9.04
N PHE A 27 13.98 5.57 9.69
CA PHE A 27 13.09 4.56 9.16
C PHE A 27 11.93 5.12 8.31
N ARG A 28 11.27 6.21 8.75
CA ARG A 28 10.07 6.73 8.07
C ARG A 28 9.87 8.20 8.35
N SER A 29 9.99 8.98 7.28
CA SER A 29 9.81 10.42 7.23
C SER A 29 8.68 10.78 6.26
N ALA A 30 7.44 10.42 6.64
CA ALA A 30 6.24 10.70 5.85
C ALA A 30 5.06 11.01 6.76
N TYR A 31 4.26 12.00 6.37
CA TYR A 31 2.97 12.26 7.00
C TYR A 31 1.91 11.40 6.33
N THR A 32 0.99 10.84 7.10
CA THR A 32 -0.02 9.94 6.55
C THR A 32 -1.43 10.24 6.99
N VAL A 33 -2.37 9.80 6.16
CA VAL A 33 -3.77 9.66 6.54
C VAL A 33 -4.26 8.29 6.09
N GLU A 34 -4.90 7.56 7.00
CA GLU A 34 -5.53 6.28 6.74
C GLU A 34 -7.03 6.47 6.57
N VAL A 35 -7.59 5.89 5.51
CA VAL A 35 -9.03 5.96 5.23
C VAL A 35 -9.58 4.59 4.89
N THR A 36 -10.80 4.31 5.33
CA THR A 36 -11.56 3.13 4.86
C THR A 36 -12.59 3.61 3.84
N HIS A 37 -12.42 3.28 2.56
CA HIS A 37 -13.25 3.84 1.48
C HIS A 37 -13.46 2.85 0.31
N GLN A 38 -14.52 2.03 0.38
CA GLN A 38 -14.80 0.97 -0.58
C GLN A 38 -14.93 1.47 -2.03
N GLN A 39 -15.73 2.52 -2.27
CA GLN A 39 -15.96 3.03 -3.63
C GLN A 39 -14.68 3.50 -4.33
N LEU A 40 -13.67 3.93 -3.55
CA LEU A 40 -12.39 4.35 -4.12
C LEU A 40 -11.52 3.13 -4.44
N ALA A 41 -11.50 2.12 -3.57
CA ALA A 41 -10.83 0.86 -3.84
C ALA A 41 -11.40 0.18 -5.09
N ASP A 42 -12.72 0.13 -5.24
CA ASP A 42 -13.39 -0.42 -6.43
C ASP A 42 -12.99 0.37 -7.70
N LEU A 43 -12.98 1.70 -7.63
CA LEU A 43 -12.56 2.54 -8.75
C LEU A 43 -11.09 2.31 -9.16
N VAL A 44 -10.20 2.15 -8.18
CA VAL A 44 -8.79 1.81 -8.43
C VAL A 44 -8.69 0.43 -9.06
N TRP A 45 -9.39 -0.57 -8.51
CA TRP A 45 -9.42 -1.92 -9.04
C TRP A 45 -9.88 -1.93 -10.50
N GLU A 46 -11.01 -1.32 -10.85
CA GLU A 46 -11.53 -1.30 -12.22
C GLU A 46 -10.55 -0.70 -13.23
N ARG A 47 -9.74 0.29 -12.81
CA ARG A 47 -8.73 0.90 -13.68
C ARG A 47 -7.48 0.05 -13.82
N CYS A 48 -7.08 -0.62 -12.74
CA CYS A 48 -5.78 -1.29 -12.65
C CYS A 48 -5.85 -2.81 -12.90
N ARG A 49 -7.04 -3.42 -12.81
CA ARG A 49 -7.25 -4.88 -12.88
C ARG A 49 -6.58 -5.52 -14.09
N GLN A 50 -6.63 -4.88 -15.26
CA GLN A 50 -6.02 -5.38 -16.50
C GLN A 50 -4.49 -5.62 -16.38
N PHE A 51 -3.81 -4.93 -15.47
CA PHE A 51 -2.37 -5.07 -15.26
C PHE A 51 -2.03 -6.18 -14.25
N VAL A 52 -3.00 -6.60 -13.44
CA VAL A 52 -2.77 -7.51 -12.31
C VAL A 52 -3.62 -8.77 -12.35
N GLU A 53 -4.71 -8.83 -13.13
CA GLU A 53 -5.66 -9.96 -13.15
C GLU A 53 -5.03 -11.29 -13.59
N LYS A 54 -3.86 -11.25 -14.23
CA LYS A 54 -3.09 -12.44 -14.64
C LYS A 54 -2.04 -12.86 -13.61
N VAL A 55 -1.87 -12.10 -12.53
CA VAL A 55 -0.88 -12.35 -11.48
C VAL A 55 -1.48 -13.31 -10.46
N VAL A 56 -1.61 -14.56 -10.90
CA VAL A 56 -2.03 -15.67 -10.07
C VAL A 56 -0.85 -16.13 -9.20
N VAL A 57 -1.13 -16.44 -7.93
CA VAL A 57 -0.13 -16.96 -6.99
C VAL A 57 -0.50 -18.40 -6.62
N ASP A 58 0.35 -19.34 -7.03
CA ASP A 58 0.25 -20.75 -6.65
C ASP A 58 1.19 -21.03 -5.48
N ILE A 59 0.62 -21.46 -4.36
CA ILE A 59 1.35 -21.87 -3.16
C ILE A 59 1.18 -23.39 -3.02
N PRO A 60 2.24 -24.18 -3.27
CA PRO A 60 2.14 -25.63 -3.27
C PRO A 60 2.03 -26.19 -1.86
N ASP A 61 1.43 -27.38 -1.73
CA ASP A 61 1.39 -28.16 -0.49
C ASP A 61 2.67 -29.01 -0.35
N ASP A 62 3.81 -28.34 -0.23
CA ASP A 62 5.12 -28.98 -0.13
C ASP A 62 6.05 -28.18 0.80
N PRO A 63 6.30 -28.64 2.03
CA PRO A 63 7.15 -27.95 2.99
C PRO A 63 8.59 -27.67 2.53
N ASP A 64 9.09 -28.38 1.52
CA ASP A 64 10.44 -28.17 0.97
C ASP A 64 10.45 -27.15 -0.18
N HIS A 65 9.29 -26.70 -0.65
CA HIS A 65 9.19 -25.72 -1.74
C HIS A 65 9.45 -24.28 -1.24
N PRO A 66 10.23 -23.46 -1.95
CA PRO A 66 10.62 -22.11 -1.49
C PRO A 66 9.46 -21.14 -1.28
N ASN A 67 8.33 -21.38 -1.94
CA ASN A 67 7.10 -20.57 -1.82
C ASN A 67 6.08 -21.17 -0.84
N TYR A 68 6.38 -22.28 -0.16
CA TYR A 68 5.46 -22.86 0.81
C TYR A 68 5.32 -21.97 2.04
N GLU A 69 4.07 -21.71 2.43
CA GLU A 69 3.73 -21.06 3.68
C GLU A 69 2.51 -21.78 4.24
N VAL A 70 2.60 -22.15 5.52
CA VAL A 70 1.50 -22.78 6.25
C VAL A 70 0.25 -21.88 6.20
N ASP A 71 -0.92 -22.49 6.14
CA ASP A 71 -2.24 -21.83 6.09
C ASP A 71 -2.60 -21.05 4.81
N ILE A 72 -1.69 -20.95 3.82
CA ILE A 72 -2.00 -20.30 2.53
C ILE A 72 -1.71 -21.13 1.29
N VAL A 73 -1.48 -22.43 1.47
CA VAL A 73 -1.48 -23.39 0.36
C VAL A 73 -2.74 -23.22 -0.49
N GLY A 74 -2.57 -23.11 -1.81
CA GLY A 74 -3.67 -22.97 -2.74
C GLY A 74 -3.36 -22.11 -3.96
N HIS A 75 -4.42 -21.87 -4.74
CA HIS A 75 -4.43 -21.05 -5.94
C HIS A 75 -5.10 -19.72 -5.63
N TRP A 76 -4.35 -18.62 -5.73
CA TRP A 76 -4.82 -17.29 -5.37
C TRP A 76 -4.97 -16.42 -6.61
N GLU A 77 -6.20 -15.96 -6.84
CA GLU A 77 -6.53 -15.05 -7.92
C GLU A 77 -6.75 -13.62 -7.38
N PRO A 78 -6.21 -12.59 -8.05
CA PRO A 78 -6.49 -11.20 -7.71
C PRO A 78 -7.98 -10.87 -7.86
N TYR A 79 -8.60 -10.35 -6.80
CA TYR A 79 -10.05 -10.08 -6.78
C TYR A 79 -10.43 -8.62 -6.50
N GLY A 80 -9.48 -7.78 -6.08
CA GLY A 80 -9.79 -6.40 -5.67
C GLY A 80 -8.62 -5.67 -5.02
N VAL A 81 -8.90 -4.42 -4.62
CA VAL A 81 -8.02 -3.60 -3.78
C VAL A 81 -8.61 -3.54 -2.37
N LEU A 82 -7.76 -3.63 -1.34
CA LEU A 82 -8.20 -3.50 0.04
C LEU A 82 -8.77 -2.09 0.29
N ASN A 83 -9.92 -2.00 0.95
CA ASN A 83 -10.60 -0.72 1.17
C ASN A 83 -9.96 0.16 2.25
N LYS A 84 -8.98 -0.36 2.98
CA LYS A 84 -8.11 0.41 3.88
C LYS A 84 -6.95 0.98 3.07
N LEU A 85 -7.02 2.27 2.79
CA LEU A 85 -6.09 3.00 1.93
C LEU A 85 -5.21 3.90 2.79
N LEU A 86 -3.92 3.91 2.50
CA LEU A 86 -2.94 4.77 3.14
C LEU A 86 -2.50 5.83 2.13
N PHE A 87 -2.72 7.10 2.47
CA PHE A 87 -2.16 8.22 1.72
C PHE A 87 -0.93 8.74 2.45
N ALA A 88 0.17 8.88 1.72
CA ALA A 88 1.42 9.40 2.24
C ALA A 88 1.78 10.72 1.57
N ARG A 89 2.22 11.68 2.38
CA ARG A 89 2.77 12.96 1.96
C ARG A 89 4.21 13.04 2.44
N TYR A 90 5.11 13.19 1.48
CA TYR A 90 6.53 13.39 1.70
C TYR A 90 6.81 14.89 1.57
N LEU A 91 7.52 15.45 2.55
CA LEU A 91 8.11 16.79 2.44
C LEU A 91 9.54 16.65 1.89
N GLU A 92 10.22 17.78 1.68
CA GLU A 92 11.63 17.77 1.31
C GLU A 92 12.46 16.96 2.31
N GLY A 93 13.33 16.08 1.81
CA GLY A 93 14.09 15.12 2.63
C GLY A 93 13.26 13.96 3.21
N GLY A 94 11.96 13.89 2.92
CA GLY A 94 11.08 12.82 3.35
C GLY A 94 11.35 11.50 2.64
N HIS A 95 11.34 10.39 3.37
CA HIS A 95 11.65 9.07 2.86
C HIS A 95 10.86 7.97 3.58
N PHE A 96 10.89 6.78 2.99
CA PHE A 96 10.49 5.55 3.64
C PHE A 96 11.64 4.56 3.44
N ALA A 97 12.27 4.12 4.53
CA ALA A 97 13.42 3.24 4.47
C ALA A 97 13.06 1.88 3.81
N PRO A 98 14.04 1.15 3.26
CA PRO A 98 13.81 -0.18 2.70
C PRO A 98 13.08 -1.11 3.70
N HIS A 99 11.95 -1.68 3.26
CA HIS A 99 11.10 -2.55 4.07
C HIS A 99 10.29 -3.50 3.17
N THR A 100 9.65 -4.48 3.81
CA THR A 100 8.62 -5.32 3.21
C THR A 100 7.27 -4.94 3.79
N ASP A 101 6.25 -4.82 2.95
CA ASP A 101 4.90 -4.53 3.40
C ASP A 101 4.28 -5.72 4.14
N GLY A 102 3.44 -5.39 5.13
CA GLY A 102 2.63 -6.39 5.82
C GLY A 102 1.47 -6.90 4.94
N THR A 103 0.89 -8.01 5.38
CA THR A 103 -0.35 -8.54 4.79
C THR A 103 -1.56 -8.25 5.68
N SER A 104 -2.71 -7.99 5.07
CA SER A 104 -4.01 -7.95 5.72
C SER A 104 -4.78 -9.23 5.40
N ILE A 105 -5.15 -9.98 6.44
CA ILE A 105 -6.00 -11.18 6.35
C ILE A 105 -7.44 -10.76 6.65
N LEU A 106 -8.35 -10.97 5.70
CA LEU A 106 -9.77 -10.67 5.86
C LEU A 106 -10.53 -11.90 6.33
N ASP A 107 -10.23 -13.05 5.74
CA ASP A 107 -10.69 -14.39 6.14
C ASP A 107 -9.82 -15.48 5.49
N PHE A 108 -10.24 -16.74 5.60
CA PHE A 108 -9.54 -17.91 5.03
C PHE A 108 -9.25 -17.82 3.53
N ASN A 109 -10.12 -17.15 2.76
CA ASN A 109 -10.03 -17.10 1.30
C ASN A 109 -9.65 -15.71 0.76
N ARG A 110 -9.39 -14.73 1.65
CA ARG A 110 -9.16 -13.34 1.25
C ARG A 110 -8.04 -12.70 2.07
N ARG A 111 -6.94 -12.35 1.40
CA ARG A 111 -5.82 -11.59 1.95
C ARG A 111 -5.13 -10.72 0.90
N THR A 112 -4.30 -9.79 1.33
CA THR A 112 -3.43 -9.01 0.42
C THR A 112 -2.15 -9.78 0.12
N MET A 113 -1.82 -9.93 -1.16
CA MET A 113 -0.56 -10.56 -1.63
C MET A 113 0.42 -9.56 -2.23
N TYR A 114 -0.07 -8.45 -2.77
CA TYR A 114 0.73 -7.41 -3.43
C TYR A 114 0.35 -6.03 -2.92
N THR A 115 1.32 -5.14 -2.96
CA THR A 115 1.13 -3.70 -2.71
C THR A 115 0.89 -2.95 -4.01
N GLY A 116 -0.10 -2.05 -4.01
CA GLY A 116 -0.27 -1.05 -5.05
C GLY A 116 0.23 0.32 -4.58
N LEU A 117 1.24 0.86 -5.24
CA LEU A 117 1.71 2.24 -5.02
C LEU A 117 1.23 3.13 -6.16
N LEU A 118 0.47 4.18 -5.82
CA LEU A 118 -0.09 5.12 -6.78
C LEU A 118 0.45 6.52 -6.48
N TYR A 119 1.21 7.07 -7.40
CA TYR A 119 1.62 8.48 -7.35
C TYR A 119 0.45 9.35 -7.80
N ILE A 120 0.01 10.25 -6.92
CA ILE A 120 -1.20 11.08 -7.12
C ILE A 120 -0.88 12.55 -7.41
N ASN A 121 0.41 12.90 -7.47
CA ASN A 121 0.90 14.20 -7.88
C ASN A 121 2.29 14.05 -8.50
N ASP A 122 2.70 15.05 -9.26
CA ASP A 122 4.08 15.16 -9.70
C ASP A 122 4.96 15.62 -8.54
N CYS A 123 6.18 15.09 -8.50
CA CYS A 123 7.24 15.59 -7.65
C CYS A 123 8.30 16.22 -8.57
N PRO A 124 8.78 17.45 -8.29
CA PRO A 124 9.98 17.94 -8.94
C PRO A 124 11.11 16.91 -8.77
N PRO A 125 12.05 16.81 -9.73
CA PRO A 125 13.23 15.98 -9.55
C PRO A 125 13.89 16.35 -8.22
N GLY A 126 14.13 15.36 -7.35
CA GLY A 126 15.02 15.57 -6.21
C GLY A 126 16.44 15.77 -6.71
N ASP A 127 17.28 16.49 -5.96
CA ASP A 127 18.69 16.73 -6.28
C ASP A 127 19.58 15.47 -6.09
N GLY A 128 19.06 14.28 -6.45
CA GLY A 128 19.77 13.02 -6.31
C GLY A 128 20.79 12.81 -7.43
N ASP A 129 22.07 12.99 -7.11
CA ASP A 129 23.21 12.35 -7.81
C ASP A 129 23.20 10.82 -7.61
#